data_AF-A0A8B6M3X1-F1
#
_entry.id   AF-A0A8B6M3X1-F1
#
_cell.length_a   1.000
_cell.length_b   1.000
_cell.length_c   1.000
_cell.angle_alpha   90.00
_cell.angle_beta   90.00
_cell.angle_gamma   90.00
#
_symmetry.space_group_name_H-M   'P 1'
#
loop_
_entity.id
_entity.type
_entity.pdbx_description
1 polymer ?
#
loop_
_entity_poly.entity_id
_entity_poly.type
_entity_poly.pdbx_seq_one_letter_code
_entity_poly.pdbx_strand_id
1 'polypeptide(L)'
;MRKIILLCAAMAATGARAEDAGLVETATFWYVHAIGLAAECPTWKVDISRAALLLKTFKISDDDYSDGGKYHDLFMKIAGTIKPKIQRAGEAAACVDAENFYGPNGSFVKWLMDRN
;
A
#
# COMPACT_ATOMS: atom_id res chain seq x y z
N MET A 1 45.89 -22.83 -26.08
CA MET A 1 45.64 -21.72 -25.13
C MET A 1 44.18 -21.28 -25.26
N ARG A 2 43.31 -21.69 -24.33
CA ARG A 2 41.88 -21.33 -24.31
C ARG A 2 41.62 -20.53 -23.04
N LYS A 3 41.26 -19.25 -23.17
CA LYS A 3 40.63 -18.47 -22.11
C LYS A 3 39.28 -18.03 -22.63
N ILE A 4 38.26 -18.86 -22.39
CA ILE A 4 36.85 -18.48 -22.53
C ILE A 4 36.51 -17.83 -21.19
N ILE A 5 36.42 -16.50 -21.18
CA ILE A 5 35.90 -15.77 -20.02
C ILE A 5 34.39 -15.77 -20.16
N LEU A 6 33.74 -16.57 -19.31
CA LEU A 6 32.28 -16.58 -19.15
C LEU A 6 31.82 -15.21 -18.61
N LEU A 7 31.25 -14.38 -19.48
CA LEU A 7 30.34 -13.32 -19.06
C LEU A 7 28.94 -13.91 -18.89
N CYS A 8 28.65 -14.43 -17.70
CA CYS A 8 27.28 -14.77 -17.31
C CYS A 8 27.14 -14.54 -15.81
N ALA A 9 26.61 -13.37 -15.42
CA ALA A 9 25.74 -13.17 -14.24
C ALA A 9 25.66 -11.68 -13.90
N ALA A 10 24.82 -10.92 -14.61
CA ALA A 10 24.44 -9.58 -14.16
C ALA A 10 22.95 -9.26 -14.42
N MET A 11 22.10 -10.27 -14.62
CA MET A 11 20.66 -10.07 -14.88
C MET A 11 19.74 -10.50 -13.73
N ALA A 12 20.28 -10.95 -12.59
CA ALA A 12 19.46 -11.36 -11.45
C ALA A 12 19.15 -10.23 -10.45
N ALA A 13 19.77 -9.05 -10.59
CA ALA A 13 19.63 -7.96 -9.61
C ALA A 13 18.51 -6.95 -9.93
N THR A 14 17.94 -6.98 -11.14
CA THR A 14 16.88 -6.05 -11.57
C THR A 14 15.46 -6.57 -11.29
N GLY A 15 15.27 -7.89 -11.18
CA GLY A 15 13.96 -8.49 -10.87
C GLY A 15 13.48 -8.19 -9.45
N ALA A 16 14.31 -8.48 -8.44
CA ALA A 16 13.97 -8.31 -7.03
C ALA A 16 13.62 -6.84 -6.67
N ARG A 17 14.30 -5.86 -7.26
CA ARG A 17 14.06 -4.43 -6.98
C ARG A 17 12.75 -3.89 -7.57
N ALA A 18 12.29 -4.44 -8.69
CA ALA A 18 11.02 -4.03 -9.30
C ALA A 18 9.82 -4.64 -8.55
N GLU A 19 9.97 -5.89 -8.09
CA GLU A 19 8.99 -6.56 -7.22
C GLU A 19 8.82 -5.79 -5.90
N ASP A 20 9.92 -5.35 -5.27
CA ASP A 20 9.88 -4.54 -4.06
C ASP A 20 9.16 -3.18 -4.27
N ALA A 21 9.38 -2.52 -5.41
CA ALA A 21 8.74 -1.23 -5.71
C ALA A 21 7.22 -1.35 -5.88
N GLY A 22 6.75 -2.39 -6.59
CA GLY A 22 5.31 -2.64 -6.77
C GLY A 22 4.61 -3.00 -5.45
N LEU A 23 5.31 -3.70 -4.55
CA LEU A 23 4.80 -4.04 -3.22
C LEU A 23 4.67 -2.81 -2.32
N VAL A 24 5.66 -1.89 -2.34
CA VAL A 24 5.58 -0.61 -1.62
C VAL A 24 4.42 0.24 -2.12
N GLU A 25 4.24 0.34 -3.44
CA GLU A 25 3.11 1.08 -4.04
C GLU A 25 1.77 0.48 -3.64
N THR A 26 1.64 -0.85 -3.69
CA THR A 26 0.44 -1.57 -3.26
C THR A 26 0.14 -1.32 -1.78
N ALA A 27 1.17 -1.41 -0.92
CA ALA A 27 1.00 -1.20 0.51
C ALA A 27 0.57 0.23 0.84
N THR A 28 1.20 1.20 0.16
CA THR A 28 0.88 2.62 0.29
C THR A 28 -0.55 2.90 -0.18
N PHE A 29 -0.97 2.30 -1.31
CA PHE A 29 -2.34 2.40 -1.81
C PHE A 29 -3.36 1.97 -0.76
N TRP A 30 -3.23 0.76 -0.20
CA TRP A 30 -4.19 0.23 0.75
C TRP A 30 -4.22 1.02 2.05
N TYR A 31 -3.07 1.51 2.52
CA TYR A 31 -3.02 2.36 3.70
C TYR A 31 -3.73 3.71 3.48
N VAL A 32 -3.43 4.40 2.38
CA VAL A 32 -4.08 5.67 2.02
C VAL A 32 -5.58 5.47 1.78
N HIS A 33 -5.96 4.36 1.15
CA HIS A 33 -7.35 3.98 0.93
C HIS A 33 -8.11 3.82 2.25
N ALA A 34 -7.53 3.06 3.20
CA ALA A 34 -8.13 2.86 4.51
C ALA A 34 -8.31 4.19 5.28
N ILE A 35 -7.31 5.08 5.25
CA ILE A 35 -7.43 6.41 5.87
C ILE A 35 -8.53 7.25 5.22
N GLY A 36 -8.59 7.24 3.88
CA GLY A 36 -9.60 7.99 3.15
C GLY A 36 -11.02 7.52 3.46
N LEU A 37 -11.23 6.21 3.51
CA LEU A 37 -12.53 5.63 3.87
C LEU A 37 -12.89 5.88 5.33
N ALA A 38 -11.92 5.81 6.26
CA ALA A 38 -12.14 6.12 7.67
C ALA A 38 -12.59 7.57 7.90
N ALA A 39 -12.10 8.50 7.07
CA ALA A 39 -12.49 9.91 7.15
C ALA A 39 -13.92 10.15 6.62
N GLU A 40 -14.32 9.44 5.56
CA GLU A 40 -15.61 9.66 4.89
C GLU A 40 -16.73 8.72 5.37
N CYS A 41 -16.40 7.62 6.07
CA CYS A 41 -17.37 6.70 6.68
C CYS A 41 -17.19 6.59 8.21
N PRO A 42 -17.75 7.53 9.00
CA PRO A 42 -17.53 7.60 10.45
C PRO A 42 -18.21 6.47 11.23
N THR A 43 -19.24 5.84 10.65
CA THR A 43 -19.95 4.69 11.24
C THR A 43 -19.12 3.42 11.18
N TRP A 44 -18.09 3.38 10.34
CA TRP A 44 -17.24 2.23 10.14
C TRP A 44 -15.94 2.38 10.93
N LYS A 45 -15.78 1.54 11.96
CA LYS A 45 -14.62 1.56 12.86
C LYS A 45 -13.41 0.92 12.17
N VAL A 46 -12.75 1.67 11.31
CA VAL A 46 -11.51 1.23 10.65
C VAL A 46 -10.44 0.96 11.70
N ASP A 47 -9.96 -0.28 11.77
CA ASP A 47 -8.70 -0.56 12.43
C ASP A 47 -7.55 -0.13 11.51
N ILE A 48 -7.25 1.17 11.51
CA ILE A 48 -6.15 1.76 10.72
C ILE A 48 -4.82 1.07 11.08
N SER A 49 -4.70 0.55 12.30
CA SER A 49 -3.52 -0.21 12.76
C SER A 49 -3.25 -1.44 11.89
N ARG A 50 -4.28 -2.10 11.33
CA ARG A 50 -4.08 -3.22 10.40
C ARG A 50 -3.59 -2.78 9.03
N ALA A 51 -4.04 -1.64 8.53
CA ALA A 51 -3.48 -1.08 7.31
C ALA A 51 -2.01 -0.65 7.52
N ALA A 52 -1.68 -0.13 8.71
CA ALA A 52 -0.31 0.17 9.10
C ALA A 52 0.57 -1.10 9.25
N LEU A 53 0.00 -2.24 9.64
CA LEU A 53 0.74 -3.52 9.69
C LEU A 53 1.22 -3.95 8.31
N LEU A 54 0.48 -3.66 7.24
CA LEU A 54 0.92 -3.94 5.88
C LEU A 54 2.19 -3.16 5.51
N LEU A 55 2.24 -1.87 5.86
CA LEU A 55 3.45 -1.06 5.67
C LEU A 55 4.65 -1.70 6.40
N LYS A 56 4.43 -2.13 7.65
CA LYS A 56 5.47 -2.80 8.45
C LYS A 56 5.94 -4.12 7.83
N THR A 57 5.04 -4.91 7.23
CA THR A 57 5.40 -6.14 6.49
C THR A 57 6.41 -5.85 5.37
N PHE A 58 6.29 -4.71 4.71
CA PHE A 58 7.22 -4.27 3.67
C PHE A 58 8.37 -3.41 4.20
N LYS A 59 8.59 -3.43 5.52
CA LYS A 59 9.65 -2.65 6.21
C LYS A 59 9.55 -1.15 5.91
N ILE A 60 8.31 -0.67 5.75
CA ILE A 60 7.99 0.75 5.64
C ILE A 60 7.60 1.21 7.05
N SER A 61 8.39 2.13 7.60
CA SER A 61 8.15 2.78 8.88
C SER A 61 7.34 4.07 8.71
N ASP A 62 6.88 4.64 9.82
CA ASP A 62 6.15 5.92 9.80
C ASP A 62 7.02 7.07 9.27
N ASP A 63 8.32 7.05 9.56
CA ASP A 63 9.28 8.04 9.07
C ASP A 63 9.46 7.97 7.55
N ASP A 64 9.25 6.80 6.94
CA ASP A 64 9.46 6.61 5.51
C ASP A 64 8.39 7.32 4.66
N TYR A 65 7.18 7.51 5.18
CA TYR A 65 6.10 8.21 4.49
C TYR A 65 5.74 9.57 5.11
N SER A 66 6.40 9.95 6.20
CA SER A 66 6.33 11.29 6.78
C SER A 66 6.98 12.35 5.88
N ASP A 67 6.85 13.64 6.25
CA ASP A 67 7.46 14.74 5.49
C ASP A 67 8.99 14.57 5.40
N GLY A 68 9.51 14.62 4.18
CA GLY A 68 10.92 14.34 3.87
C GLY A 68 11.33 12.85 3.86
N GLY A 69 10.40 11.93 4.12
CA GLY A 69 10.64 10.49 4.09
C GLY A 69 10.91 9.93 2.69
N LYS A 70 11.60 8.78 2.59
CA LYS A 70 11.99 8.17 1.30
C LYS A 70 10.82 7.84 0.35
N TYR A 71 9.62 7.64 0.89
CA TYR A 71 8.40 7.34 0.14
C TYR A 71 7.35 8.46 0.25
N HIS A 72 7.72 9.64 0.76
CA HIS A 72 6.81 10.78 0.93
C HIS A 72 6.08 11.14 -0.36
N ASP A 73 6.81 11.34 -1.45
CA ASP A 73 6.24 11.74 -2.75
C ASP A 73 5.27 10.68 -3.30
N LEU A 74 5.61 9.40 -3.12
CA LEU A 74 4.72 8.29 -3.50
C LEU A 74 3.43 8.33 -2.68
N PHE A 75 3.54 8.54 -1.37
CA PHE A 75 2.41 8.65 -0.47
C PHE A 75 1.50 9.83 -0.86
N MET A 76 2.09 11.00 -1.11
CA MET A 76 1.34 12.19 -1.50
C MET A 76 0.68 12.04 -2.87
N LYS A 77 1.36 11.41 -3.84
CA LYS A 77 0.79 11.10 -5.16
C LYS A 77 -0.43 10.18 -5.05
N ILE A 78 -0.32 9.12 -4.25
CA ILE A 78 -1.41 8.17 -4.03
C ILE A 78 -2.55 8.85 -3.26
N ALA A 79 -2.25 9.62 -2.21
CA ALA A 79 -3.24 10.38 -1.44
C ALA A 79 -3.99 11.40 -2.30
N GLY A 80 -3.29 12.16 -3.13
CA GLY A 80 -3.88 13.10 -4.08
C GLY A 80 -4.76 12.44 -5.14
N THR A 81 -4.56 11.14 -5.40
CA THR A 81 -5.36 10.37 -6.36
C THR A 81 -6.59 9.74 -5.71
N ILE A 82 -6.44 9.19 -4.50
CA ILE A 82 -7.47 8.37 -3.85
C ILE A 82 -8.44 9.24 -3.04
N LYS A 83 -7.94 10.12 -2.17
CA LYS A 83 -8.80 10.87 -1.24
C LYS A 83 -9.90 11.66 -1.96
N PRO A 84 -9.63 12.37 -3.09
CA PRO A 84 -10.69 13.08 -3.81
C PRO A 84 -11.73 12.16 -4.46
N LYS A 85 -11.36 10.92 -4.79
CA LYS A 85 -12.31 9.95 -5.35
C LYS A 85 -13.30 9.47 -4.29
N ILE A 86 -12.80 9.12 -3.10
CA ILE A 86 -13.63 8.71 -1.97
C ILE A 86 -14.55 9.86 -1.55
N GLN A 87 -13.98 11.07 -1.38
CA GLN A 87 -14.74 12.28 -1.04
C GLN A 87 -15.89 12.57 -2.02
N ARG A 88 -15.63 12.46 -3.33
CA ARG A 88 -16.67 12.68 -4.35
C ARG A 88 -17.74 11.59 -4.36
N ALA A 89 -17.42 10.37 -3.94
CA ALA A 89 -18.38 9.29 -3.84
C ALA A 89 -19.38 9.51 -2.69
N GLY A 90 -18.94 10.20 -1.63
CA GLY A 90 -19.73 10.52 -0.44
C GLY A 90 -19.82 9.36 0.55
N GLU A 91 -20.37 9.66 1.74
CA GLU A 91 -20.36 8.75 2.89
C GLU A 91 -20.95 7.37 2.58
N ALA A 92 -22.14 7.31 1.98
CA ALA A 92 -22.81 6.03 1.71
C ALA A 92 -21.97 5.10 0.82
N ALA A 93 -21.35 5.66 -0.22
CA ALA A 93 -20.48 4.89 -1.11
C ALA A 93 -19.16 4.51 -0.42
N ALA A 94 -18.58 5.43 0.38
CA ALA A 94 -17.39 5.15 1.17
C ALA A 94 -17.63 4.00 2.16
N CYS A 95 -18.79 3.95 2.83
CA CYS A 95 -19.14 2.88 3.75
C CYS A 95 -19.35 1.52 3.07
N VAL A 96 -19.93 1.50 1.86
CA VAL A 96 -20.04 0.27 1.06
C VAL A 96 -18.66 -0.21 0.61
N ASP A 97 -17.80 0.71 0.17
CA ASP A 97 -16.46 0.38 -0.31
C ASP A 97 -15.57 -0.17 0.81
N ALA A 98 -15.63 0.48 1.95
CA ALA A 98 -15.13 0.02 3.23
C ALA A 98 -15.52 -1.42 3.56
N GLU A 99 -16.83 -1.72 3.59
CA GLU A 99 -17.32 -3.06 3.88
C GLU A 99 -16.85 -4.08 2.83
N ASN A 100 -16.81 -3.71 1.55
CA ASN A 100 -16.37 -4.62 0.48
C ASN A 100 -14.89 -5.00 0.59
N PHE A 101 -14.02 -4.03 0.87
CA PHE A 101 -12.58 -4.27 0.85
C PHE A 101 -12.02 -4.76 2.18
N TYR A 102 -12.68 -4.42 3.28
CA TYR A 102 -12.16 -4.66 4.61
C TYR A 102 -13.19 -5.32 5.53
N GLY A 103 -14.37 -5.68 5.04
CA GLY A 103 -15.39 -6.41 5.79
C GLY A 103 -16.09 -5.59 6.88
N PRO A 104 -17.13 -6.17 7.51
CA PRO A 104 -17.95 -5.49 8.50
C PRO A 104 -17.18 -5.13 9.80
N ASN A 105 -16.04 -5.78 10.05
CA ASN A 105 -15.19 -5.55 11.23
C ASN A 105 -13.85 -4.88 10.92
N GLY A 106 -13.63 -4.36 9.71
CA GLY A 106 -12.30 -3.85 9.31
C GLY A 106 -11.24 -4.96 9.22
N SER A 107 -11.67 -6.21 9.00
CA SER A 107 -10.80 -7.30 8.56
C SER A 107 -10.15 -6.94 7.22
N PHE A 108 -8.96 -6.34 7.33
CA PHE A 108 -8.09 -6.00 6.23
C PHE A 108 -8.06 -7.08 5.14
N VAL A 109 -8.13 -6.62 3.89
CA VAL A 109 -8.11 -7.37 2.65
C VAL A 109 -7.51 -8.77 2.81
N LYS A 110 -8.38 -9.77 3.03
CA LYS A 110 -7.98 -11.14 3.40
C LYS A 110 -6.91 -11.70 2.44
N TRP A 111 -7.07 -11.47 1.14
CA TRP A 111 -6.15 -11.96 0.11
C TRP A 111 -4.76 -11.30 0.12
N LEU A 112 -4.58 -10.18 0.81
CA LEU A 112 -3.30 -9.48 0.89
C LEU A 112 -2.46 -9.96 2.09
N MET A 113 -3.12 -10.36 3.17
CA MET A 113 -2.46 -10.97 4.34
C MET A 113 -2.16 -12.46 4.13
N ASP A 114 -2.96 -13.15 3.31
CA ASP A 114 -2.80 -14.58 3.02
C ASP A 114 -1.61 -14.88 2.06
N ARG A 115 -0.91 -13.87 1.53
CA ARG A 115 0.28 -14.04 0.67
C ARG A 115 1.62 -14.03 1.41
N ASN A 116 1.60 -13.95 2.74
CA ASN A 116 2.79 -13.98 3.58
C ASN A 116 2.95 -15.32 4.28
#